data_AF-A0A7W1AG71-F1
#
_entry.id   AF-A0A7W1AG71-F1
#
_cell.length_a   1.000
_cell.length_b   1.000
_cell.length_c   1.000
_cell.angle_alpha   90.00
_cell.angle_beta   90.00
_cell.angle_gamma   90.00
#
_symmetry.space_group_name_H-M   'P 1'
#
loop_
_entity.id
_entity.type
_entity.pdbx_description
1 polymer ?
#
loop_
_entity_poly.entity_id
_entity_poly.type
_entity_poly.pdbx_seq_one_letter_code
_entity_poly.pdbx_strand_id
1 'polypeptide(L)'
;MTLARRYLAGVAGVAALGAVATAALPPSDRAAAGWGAAVGLVLQTPLGWWAVRSIGTDRFMGVWGLGMLARFATVFIVGFLAFPVLGRRAGAMLGAMVAVLVALLLVEGATALKEHSREHER
;
A
#
# COMPACT_ATOMS: atom_id res chain seq x y z
N MET A 1 -19.23 1.81 11.55
CA MET A 1 -18.57 2.10 10.25
C MET A 1 -18.56 0.83 9.42
N THR A 2 -18.86 0.93 8.12
CA THR A 2 -18.74 -0.20 7.19
C THR A 2 -17.27 -0.56 6.95
N LEU A 3 -17.01 -1.81 6.55
CA LEU A 3 -15.67 -2.32 6.19
C LEU A 3 -14.97 -1.39 5.19
N ALA A 4 -15.70 -0.98 4.15
CA ALA A 4 -15.26 0.00 3.15
C ALA A 4 -14.80 1.34 3.74
N ARG A 5 -15.57 1.93 4.67
CA ARG A 5 -15.21 3.22 5.29
C ARG A 5 -13.97 3.10 6.18
N ARG A 6 -13.79 1.97 6.86
CA ARG A 6 -12.60 1.72 7.68
C ARG A 6 -11.35 1.61 6.81
N TYR A 7 -11.45 0.88 5.70
CA TYR A 7 -10.36 0.76 4.73
C TYR A 7 -9.98 2.14 4.15
N LEU A 8 -10.95 2.90 3.66
CA LEU A 8 -10.69 4.24 3.10
C LEU A 8 -10.10 5.22 4.14
N ALA A 9 -10.54 5.15 5.40
CA ALA A 9 -9.96 5.93 6.47
C ALA A 9 -8.48 5.54 6.72
N GLY A 10 -8.16 4.24 6.67
CA GLY A 10 -6.78 3.77 6.75
C GLY A 10 -5.92 4.24 5.56
N VAL A 11 -6.46 4.17 4.33
CA VAL A 11 -5.81 4.70 3.12
C VAL A 11 -5.51 6.19 3.26
N ALA A 12 -6.51 6.98 3.68
CA ALA A 12 -6.34 8.40 3.90
C ALA A 12 -5.29 8.70 4.99
N GLY A 13 -5.28 7.92 6.08
CA GLY A 13 -4.27 8.01 7.14
C GLY A 13 -2.86 7.74 6.62
N VAL A 14 -2.66 6.68 5.84
CA VAL A 14 -1.35 6.37 5.23
C VAL A 14 -0.93 7.45 4.24
N ALA A 15 -1.86 7.98 3.43
CA ALA A 15 -1.55 9.07 2.50
C ALA A 15 -1.10 10.34 3.24
N ALA A 16 -1.80 10.73 4.30
CA ALA A 16 -1.44 11.89 5.12
C ALA A 16 -0.07 11.70 5.79
N LEU A 17 0.16 10.55 6.44
CA LEU A 17 1.45 10.23 7.06
C LEU A 17 2.58 10.18 6.03
N GLY A 18 2.34 9.61 4.85
CA GLY A 18 3.29 9.57 3.75
C GLY A 18 3.65 10.97 3.25
N ALA A 19 2.69 11.88 3.16
CA ALA A 19 2.93 13.28 2.80
C ALA A 19 3.79 14.00 3.85
N VAL A 20 3.47 13.84 5.14
CA VAL A 20 4.26 14.40 6.25
C VAL A 20 5.68 13.85 6.25
N ALA A 21 5.85 12.52 6.13
CA ALA A 21 7.15 11.87 6.08
C ALA A 21 7.98 12.34 4.88
N THR A 22 7.36 12.48 3.71
CA THR A 22 8.01 13.01 2.50
C THR A 22 8.46 14.45 2.69
N ALA A 23 7.65 15.29 3.32
CA ALA A 23 7.99 16.69 3.60
C ALA A 23 9.18 16.83 4.57
N ALA A 24 9.37 15.87 5.47
CA ALA A 24 10.48 15.84 6.42
C ALA A 24 11.84 15.45 5.78
N LEU A 25 11.84 14.91 4.56
CA LEU A 25 13.08 14.54 3.85
C LEU A 25 13.85 15.77 3.34
N PRO A 26 15.18 15.62 3.08
CA PRO A 26 15.96 16.62 2.37
C PRO A 26 15.30 17.01 1.03
N PRO A 27 15.32 18.30 0.63
CA PRO A 27 14.66 18.75 -0.61
C PRO A 27 15.05 17.96 -1.87
N SER A 28 16.28 17.44 -1.93
CA SER A 28 16.78 16.63 -3.04
C SER A 28 16.02 15.31 -3.24
N ASP A 29 15.39 14.81 -2.19
CA ASP A 29 14.82 13.44 -2.15
C ASP A 29 13.30 13.46 -2.11
N ARG A 30 12.68 14.59 -1.75
CA ARG A 30 11.22 14.74 -1.61
C ARG A 30 10.46 14.33 -2.87
N ALA A 31 10.93 14.74 -4.04
CA ALA A 31 10.28 14.41 -5.30
C ALA A 31 10.32 12.90 -5.57
N ALA A 32 11.48 12.27 -5.37
CA ALA A 32 11.65 10.84 -5.58
C ALA A 32 10.79 10.02 -4.60
N ALA A 33 10.83 10.37 -3.31
CA ALA A 33 10.01 9.73 -2.28
C ALA A 33 8.51 9.95 -2.52
N GLY A 34 8.11 11.16 -2.92
CA GLY A 34 6.74 11.50 -3.25
C GLY A 34 6.19 10.67 -4.41
N TRP A 35 6.99 10.47 -5.47
CA TRP A 35 6.62 9.56 -6.56
C TRP A 35 6.48 8.12 -6.09
N GLY A 36 7.41 7.64 -5.25
CA GLY A 36 7.33 6.31 -4.66
C GLY A 36 6.03 6.11 -3.86
N ALA A 37 5.70 7.07 -2.99
CA ALA A 37 4.48 7.05 -2.21
C ALA A 37 3.22 7.09 -3.09
N ALA A 38 3.21 7.93 -4.13
CA ALA A 38 2.09 8.04 -5.07
C ALA A 38 1.86 6.72 -5.83
N VAL A 39 2.92 6.10 -6.36
CA VAL A 39 2.85 4.80 -7.04
C VAL A 39 2.30 3.74 -6.08
N GLY A 40 2.81 3.69 -4.85
CA GLY A 40 2.33 2.78 -3.81
C GLY A 40 0.84 2.95 -3.53
N LEU A 41 0.37 4.19 -3.35
CA LEU A 41 -1.04 4.50 -3.12
C LEU A 41 -1.92 4.09 -4.30
N VAL A 42 -1.53 4.45 -5.53
CA VAL A 42 -2.28 4.17 -6.75
C VAL A 42 -2.41 2.67 -7.01
N LEU A 43 -1.33 1.91 -6.80
CA LEU A 43 -1.36 0.46 -6.97
C LEU A 43 -2.18 -0.21 -5.86
N GLN A 44 -1.91 0.17 -4.62
CA GLN A 44 -2.41 -0.58 -3.47
C GLN A 44 -3.87 -0.30 -3.16
N THR A 45 -4.33 0.93 -3.35
CA THR A 45 -5.72 1.31 -3.04
C THR A 45 -6.75 0.42 -3.75
N PRO A 46 -6.68 0.19 -5.08
CA PRO A 46 -7.61 -0.70 -5.78
C PRO A 46 -7.40 -2.18 -5.42
N LEU A 47 -6.15 -2.64 -5.25
CA LEU A 47 -5.87 -4.03 -4.87
C LEU A 47 -6.43 -4.37 -3.49
N GLY A 48 -6.18 -3.51 -2.50
CA GLY A 48 -6.70 -3.66 -1.15
C GLY A 48 -8.22 -3.53 -1.10
N TRP A 49 -8.80 -2.65 -1.93
CA TRP A 49 -10.26 -2.57 -2.05
C TRP A 49 -10.86 -3.88 -2.57
N TRP A 50 -10.23 -4.48 -3.59
CA TRP A 50 -10.68 -5.76 -4.13
C TRP A 50 -10.55 -6.89 -3.12
N ALA A 51 -9.43 -6.95 -2.38
CA ALA A 51 -9.22 -7.92 -1.32
C ALA A 51 -10.23 -7.76 -0.18
N VAL A 52 -10.50 -6.53 0.25
CA VAL A 52 -11.50 -6.22 1.29
C VAL A 52 -12.91 -6.65 0.86
N ARG A 53 -13.23 -6.53 -0.44
CA ARG A 53 -14.52 -6.97 -1.00
C ARG A 53 -14.65 -8.48 -1.16
N SER A 54 -13.54 -9.23 -1.17
CA SER A 54 -13.54 -10.68 -1.28
C SER A 54 -13.45 -11.41 0.07
N ILE A 55 -13.30 -10.68 1.19
CA ILE A 55 -13.34 -11.25 2.55
C ILE A 55 -14.65 -12.02 2.75
N GLY A 56 -14.56 -13.23 3.33
CA GLY A 56 -15.71 -14.11 3.54
C GLY A 56 -16.14 -14.91 2.30
N THR A 57 -15.34 -14.89 1.22
CA THR A 57 -15.61 -15.69 0.00
C THR A 57 -14.44 -16.62 -0.31
N ASP A 58 -14.70 -17.71 -1.02
CA ASP A 58 -13.66 -18.66 -1.50
C ASP A 58 -12.60 -17.99 -2.39
N ARG A 59 -12.92 -16.80 -2.94
CA ARG A 59 -12.04 -16.03 -3.82
C ARG A 59 -10.99 -15.22 -3.07
N PHE A 60 -11.10 -15.09 -1.74
CA PHE A 60 -10.22 -14.24 -0.94
C PHE A 60 -8.73 -14.57 -1.14
N MET A 61 -8.34 -15.84 -0.97
CA MET A 61 -6.94 -16.26 -1.08
C MET A 61 -6.37 -16.04 -2.49
N GLY A 62 -7.18 -16.26 -3.53
CA GLY A 62 -6.79 -16.01 -4.91
C GLY A 62 -6.57 -14.52 -5.21
N VAL A 63 -7.49 -13.66 -4.79
CA VAL A 63 -7.36 -12.20 -4.95
C VAL A 63 -6.17 -11.65 -4.17
N TRP A 64 -6.00 -12.12 -2.93
CA TRP A 64 -4.88 -11.72 -2.08
C TRP A 64 -3.53 -12.14 -2.68
N GLY A 65 -3.42 -13.39 -3.14
CA GLY A 65 -2.22 -13.91 -3.80
C GLY A 65 -1.87 -13.16 -5.08
N LEU A 66 -2.85 -12.88 -5.93
CA LEU A 66 -2.66 -12.06 -7.14
C LEU A 66 -2.22 -10.63 -6.78
N GLY A 67 -2.81 -10.04 -5.73
CA GLY A 67 -2.41 -8.75 -5.22
C GLY A 67 -0.95 -8.74 -4.73
N MET A 68 -0.49 -9.80 -4.06
CA MET A 68 0.91 -9.93 -3.66
C MET A 68 1.85 -10.02 -4.85
N LEU A 69 1.51 -10.84 -5.84
CA LEU A 69 2.30 -10.95 -7.07
C LEU A 69 2.43 -9.60 -7.78
N ALA A 70 1.32 -8.85 -7.89
CA ALA A 70 1.32 -7.52 -8.48
C ALA A 70 2.23 -6.55 -7.72
N ARG A 71 2.21 -6.55 -6.38
CA ARG A 71 3.10 -5.71 -5.55
C ARG A 71 4.57 -6.02 -5.80
N PHE A 72 4.95 -7.30 -5.75
CA PHE A 72 6.33 -7.71 -6.01
C PHE A 72 6.78 -7.34 -7.43
N ALA A 73 5.93 -7.62 -8.43
CA ALA A 73 6.21 -7.25 -9.81
C ALA A 73 6.38 -5.74 -9.98
N THR A 74 5.52 -4.91 -9.36
CA THR A 74 5.67 -3.46 -9.44
C THR A 74 6.94 -2.97 -8.76
N VAL A 75 7.28 -3.46 -7.56
CA VAL A 75 8.53 -3.08 -6.89
C VAL A 75 9.73 -3.43 -7.75
N PHE A 76 9.74 -4.63 -8.35
CA PHE A 76 10.79 -5.07 -9.24
C PHE A 76 10.90 -4.20 -10.50
N ILE A 77 9.79 -4.00 -11.22
CA ILE A 77 9.75 -3.20 -12.46
C ILE A 77 10.15 -1.75 -12.17
N VAL A 78 9.56 -1.12 -11.16
CA VAL A 78 9.88 0.25 -10.79
C VAL A 78 11.34 0.35 -10.35
N GLY A 79 11.85 -0.59 -9.56
CA GLY A 79 13.26 -0.59 -9.16
C GLY A 79 14.20 -0.70 -10.34
N PHE A 80 13.94 -1.64 -11.25
CA PHE A 80 14.74 -1.86 -12.44
C PHE A 80 14.74 -0.65 -13.38
N LEU A 81 13.58 -0.01 -13.58
CA LEU A 81 13.43 1.14 -14.47
C LEU A 81 13.90 2.46 -13.84
N ALA A 82 13.69 2.64 -12.54
CA ALA A 82 14.06 3.86 -11.82
C ALA A 82 15.57 3.94 -11.58
N PHE A 83 16.25 2.81 -11.35
CA PHE A 83 17.67 2.78 -11.03
C PHE A 83 18.57 3.49 -12.05
N PRO A 84 18.47 3.26 -13.38
CA PRO A 84 19.32 3.94 -14.36
C PRO A 84 19.07 5.45 -14.46
N VAL A 85 17.87 5.92 -14.12
CA VAL A 85 17.49 7.34 -14.23
C VAL A 85 17.81 8.11 -12.96
N LEU A 86 17.52 7.52 -11.79
CA LEU A 86 17.58 8.20 -10.49
C LEU A 86 18.85 7.89 -9.69
N GLY A 87 19.61 6.86 -10.07
CA GLY A 87 20.83 6.43 -9.37
C GLY A 87 20.61 6.28 -7.87
N ARG A 88 21.39 7.00 -7.05
CA ARG A 88 21.26 6.97 -5.58
C ARG A 88 19.89 7.40 -5.05
N ARG A 89 19.14 8.22 -5.79
CA ARG A 89 17.78 8.66 -5.39
C ARG A 89 16.71 7.59 -5.60
N ALA A 90 17.01 6.53 -6.36
CA ALA A 90 16.11 5.40 -6.51
C ALA A 90 15.82 4.74 -5.14
N GLY A 91 16.78 4.78 -4.21
CA GLY A 91 16.59 4.30 -2.84
C GLY A 91 15.46 5.03 -2.10
N ALA A 92 15.41 6.37 -2.19
CA ALA A 92 14.35 7.16 -1.55
C ALA A 92 12.97 6.87 -2.16
N MET A 93 12.90 6.73 -3.48
CA MET A 93 11.66 6.37 -4.19
C MET A 93 11.17 4.96 -3.80
N LEU A 94 12.04 3.96 -3.89
CA LEU A 94 11.71 2.58 -3.56
C LEU A 94 11.38 2.41 -2.09
N GLY A 95 12.13 3.07 -1.20
CA GLY A 95 11.87 3.06 0.23
C GLY A 95 10.48 3.60 0.56
N ALA A 96 10.11 4.76 0.01
CA ALA A 96 8.78 5.34 0.21
C ALA A 96 7.66 4.46 -0.36
N MET A 97 7.87 3.89 -1.55
CA MET A 97 6.91 2.98 -2.17
C MET A 97 6.67 1.74 -1.31
N VAL A 98 7.74 1.05 -0.89
CA VAL A 98 7.65 -0.14 -0.04
C VAL A 98 7.00 0.20 1.31
N ALA A 99 7.37 1.33 1.93
CA ALA A 99 6.75 1.77 3.18
C ALA A 99 5.24 1.96 3.06
N VAL A 100 4.77 2.59 1.98
CA VAL A 100 3.33 2.75 1.70
C VAL A 100 2.65 1.40 1.46
N LEU A 101 3.26 0.52 0.65
CA LEU A 101 2.72 -0.82 0.37
C LEU A 101 2.55 -1.62 1.66
N VAL A 102 3.55 -1.61 2.55
CA VAL A 102 3.50 -2.29 3.86
C VAL A 102 2.46 -1.66 4.77
N ALA A 103 2.42 -0.34 4.88
CA ALA A 103 1.47 0.35 5.76
C ALA A 103 0.02 0.05 5.38
N LEU A 104 -0.29 0.06 4.08
CA LEU A 104 -1.62 -0.28 3.58
C LEU A 104 -1.95 -1.77 3.72
N LEU A 105 -0.96 -2.66 3.57
CA LEU A 105 -1.14 -4.08 3.86
C LEU A 105 -1.49 -4.31 5.34
N LEU A 106 -0.91 -3.55 6.27
CA LEU A 106 -1.29 -3.59 7.68
C LEU A 106 -2.73 -3.09 7.90
N VAL A 107 -3.16 -2.05 7.17
CA VAL A 107 -4.56 -1.59 7.19
C VAL A 107 -5.50 -2.69 6.72
N GLU A 108 -5.17 -3.38 5.63
CA GLU A 108 -5.93 -4.53 5.11
C GLU A 108 -6.01 -5.64 6.16
N GLY A 109 -4.87 -6.06 6.73
CA GLY A 109 -4.81 -7.10 7.75
C GLY A 109 -5.59 -6.77 9.01
N ALA A 110 -5.48 -5.54 9.52
CA ALA A 110 -6.23 -5.07 10.67
C ALA A 110 -7.74 -4.99 10.39
N THR A 111 -8.13 -4.69 9.15
CA THR A 111 -9.54 -4.67 8.73
C THR A 111 -10.09 -6.09 8.64
N ALA A 112 -9.34 -7.03 8.08
CA ALA A 112 -9.75 -8.44 7.98
C ALA A 112 -9.85 -9.13 9.35
N LEU A 113 -8.85 -8.93 10.23
CA LEU A 113 -8.83 -9.55 11.56
C LEU A 113 -10.01 -9.09 12.44
N LYS A 114 -10.38 -7.81 12.35
CA LYS A 114 -11.54 -7.26 13.07
C LYS A 114 -12.88 -7.81 12.60
N GLU A 115 -12.97 -8.31 11.36
CA GLU A 115 -14.20 -8.89 10.84
C GLU A 115 -14.39 -10.32 11.38
N HIS A 116 -13.34 -11.15 11.35
CA HIS A 116 -13.39 -12.50 11.94
C HIS A 116 -13.65 -12.50 13.45
N SER A 117 -13.13 -11.52 14.19
CA SER A 117 -13.42 -11.39 15.62
C SER A 117 -14.90 -11.12 15.91
N ARG A 118 -15.65 -10.52 14.98
CA ARG A 118 -17.09 -10.23 15.15
C ARG A 118 -17.99 -11.37 14.75
N GLU A 119 -17.54 -12.25 13.86
CA GLU A 119 -18.26 -13.48 13.52
C GLU A 119 -18.30 -14.47 14.69
N HIS A 120 -17.27 -14.49 15.55
CA HIS A 120 -17.25 -15.35 16.75
C HIS A 120 -18.09 -14.84 17.93
N GLU A 121 -18.55 -13.58 17.90
CA GLU A 121 -19.40 -12.99 18.95
C GLU A 121 -20.91 -13.12 18.64
N ARG A 122 -21.29 -13.62 17.46
CA ARG A 122 -22.69 -13.83 17.05
C ARG A 122 -23.06 -15.30 17.06
#